data_AF-A0A5D4SWI0-F1
#
_entry.id   AF-A0A5D4SWI0-F1
#
_cell.length_a   1.000
_cell.length_b   1.000
_cell.length_c   1.000
_cell.angle_alpha   90.00
_cell.angle_beta   90.00
_cell.angle_gamma   90.00
#
_symmetry.space_group_name_H-M   'P 1'
#
loop_
_entity.id
_entity.type
_entity.pdbx_description
1 polymer ?
#
loop_
_entity_poly.entity_id
_entity_poly.type
_entity_poly.pdbx_seq_one_letter_code
_entity_poly.pdbx_strand_id
1 'polypeptide(L)'
;MPYINRFLTNANGAITFVGNTFGLSKQNNANAPGTAHSIGTFSSANATSVDGSYPIGTTADWRQNASSAVLRLPATTTRVLYAELIWGGLYISNDENVSSFINNAITFRTPVGTYTIAPDPATSSTLTASPNNFYVRSANVTNLVTTAGTYTALAVPGTQGNLENTLNSAGWTLAVVYQDPLQKSRNLSFFVGAELTSGTGNTTATVSGFGTPVTGAVNGRLLVSSIEGDSVLTGDQLLFGPTTATLQAVSGPNNPINNFLLLK
;
A
#
# COMPACT_ATOMS: atom_id res chain seq x y z
N MET A 1 -13.80 -9.43 0.30
CA MET A 1 -14.53 -9.05 -0.93
C MET A 1 -13.71 -9.52 -2.12
N PRO A 2 -14.29 -9.85 -3.28
CA PRO A 2 -13.50 -10.30 -4.41
C PRO A 2 -12.53 -9.21 -4.87
N TYR A 3 -11.34 -9.62 -5.31
CA TYR A 3 -10.39 -8.72 -5.96
C TYR A 3 -10.96 -8.28 -7.31
N ILE A 4 -10.96 -6.97 -7.54
CA ILE A 4 -11.51 -6.38 -8.76
C ILE A 4 -10.39 -6.19 -9.76
N ASN A 5 -10.57 -6.71 -10.97
CA ASN A 5 -9.67 -6.45 -12.08
C ASN A 5 -9.81 -4.98 -12.52
N ARG A 6 -8.73 -4.22 -12.33
CA ARG A 6 -8.67 -2.78 -12.66
C ARG A 6 -8.01 -2.52 -14.00
N PHE A 7 -7.13 -3.42 -14.41
CA PHE A 7 -6.42 -3.30 -15.67
C PHE A 7 -5.95 -4.67 -16.17
N LEU A 8 -6.19 -4.94 -17.45
CA LEU A 8 -5.70 -6.13 -18.14
C LEU A 8 -5.32 -5.77 -19.57
N THR A 9 -4.08 -6.06 -19.95
CA THR A 9 -3.64 -5.91 -21.36
C THR A 9 -2.47 -6.83 -21.68
N ASN A 10 -2.16 -6.95 -22.98
CA ASN A 10 -0.89 -7.51 -23.44
C ASN A 10 -0.04 -6.38 -24.02
N ALA A 11 1.14 -6.15 -23.45
CA ALA A 11 2.05 -5.11 -23.92
C ALA A 11 3.51 -5.45 -23.60
N ASN A 12 4.43 -4.89 -24.39
CA ASN A 12 5.83 -4.74 -23.98
C ASN A 12 5.89 -3.69 -22.88
N GLY A 13 6.11 -4.12 -21.65
CA GLY A 13 5.98 -3.25 -20.49
C GLY A 13 6.04 -4.00 -19.17
N ALA A 14 5.91 -3.29 -18.06
CA ALA A 14 5.88 -3.89 -16.74
C ALA A 14 4.95 -3.13 -15.80
N ILE A 15 4.72 -3.73 -14.62
CA ILE A 15 4.09 -3.07 -13.48
C ILE A 15 5.18 -2.76 -12.46
N THR A 16 5.14 -1.56 -11.89
CA THR A 16 5.97 -1.16 -10.75
C THR A 16 5.11 -0.55 -9.65
N PHE A 17 5.45 -0.84 -8.40
CA PHE A 17 4.84 -0.22 -7.23
C PHE A 17 5.84 0.74 -6.62
N VAL A 18 5.36 1.89 -6.16
CA VAL A 18 6.08 2.82 -5.30
C VAL A 18 5.11 3.26 -4.21
N GLY A 19 5.58 3.54 -3.01
CA GLY A 19 4.71 3.89 -1.91
C GLY A 19 5.51 4.19 -0.66
N ASN A 20 4.83 4.64 0.38
CA ASN A 20 5.46 4.87 1.67
C ASN A 20 4.42 4.76 2.80
N THR A 21 4.89 4.54 4.02
CA THR A 21 4.09 4.61 5.24
C THR A 21 3.97 6.06 5.69
N PHE A 22 3.03 6.36 6.58
CA PHE A 22 2.89 7.70 7.16
C PHE A 22 3.46 7.81 8.57
N GLY A 23 3.45 6.73 9.34
CA GLY A 23 3.67 6.79 10.78
C GLY A 23 5.08 6.48 11.23
N LEU A 24 5.44 7.02 12.40
CA LEU A 24 6.64 6.68 13.13
C LEU A 24 6.27 5.89 14.39
N SER A 25 7.11 4.90 14.72
CA SER A 25 6.96 4.05 15.90
C SER A 25 7.03 4.84 17.21
N LYS A 26 6.49 4.25 18.28
CA LYS A 26 6.35 4.91 19.58
C LYS A 26 6.86 4.08 20.74
N GLN A 27 6.88 4.65 21.92
CA GLN A 27 7.02 3.89 23.16
C GLN A 27 5.70 3.21 23.52
N ASN A 28 5.78 2.06 24.19
CA ASN A 28 4.57 1.42 24.69
C ASN A 28 3.83 2.39 25.62
N ASN A 29 2.55 2.62 25.34
CA ASN A 29 1.68 3.47 26.13
C ASN A 29 2.06 4.96 26.22
N ALA A 30 2.91 5.48 25.31
CA ALA A 30 3.30 6.90 25.31
C ALA A 30 3.59 7.46 23.90
N ASN A 31 3.27 8.74 23.69
CA ASN A 31 3.66 9.52 22.50
C ASN A 31 5.11 10.01 22.68
N ALA A 32 6.05 9.13 22.33
CA ALA A 32 7.47 9.41 22.28
C ALA A 32 8.14 8.40 21.34
N PRO A 33 9.25 8.75 20.67
CA PRO A 33 9.99 7.80 19.84
C PRO A 33 10.33 6.51 20.58
N GLY A 34 10.04 5.37 19.94
CA GLY A 34 10.31 4.05 20.49
C GLY A 34 10.14 2.95 19.45
N THR A 35 10.07 1.71 19.90
CA THR A 35 10.07 0.50 19.05
C THR A 35 8.74 -0.25 19.06
N ALA A 36 7.66 0.34 19.57
CA ALA A 36 6.33 -0.27 19.47
C ALA A 36 5.91 -0.32 18.00
N HIS A 37 5.24 -1.39 17.61
CA HIS A 37 4.86 -1.69 16.23
C HIS A 37 3.62 -0.92 15.77
N SER A 38 3.44 0.28 16.31
CA SER A 38 2.25 1.11 16.21
C SER A 38 2.64 2.57 16.05
N ILE A 39 1.88 3.29 15.22
CA ILE A 39 2.05 4.71 14.98
C ILE A 39 1.79 5.50 16.26
N GLY A 40 2.77 6.30 16.69
CA GLY A 40 2.57 7.33 17.71
C GLY A 40 2.67 8.76 17.21
N THR A 41 3.10 8.96 15.96
CA THR A 41 2.96 10.24 15.25
C THR A 41 3.03 10.01 13.75
N PHE A 42 2.58 10.98 12.95
CA PHE A 42 2.72 10.94 11.50
C PHE A 42 3.86 11.84 11.02
N SER A 43 4.47 11.43 9.91
CA SER A 43 5.29 12.32 9.07
C SER A 43 4.44 13.42 8.44
N SER A 44 5.01 14.61 8.33
CA SER A 44 4.36 15.84 7.87
C SER A 44 5.19 16.50 6.78
N ALA A 45 4.51 17.13 5.82
CA ALA A 45 5.17 17.96 4.81
C ALA A 45 5.59 19.34 5.37
N ASN A 46 5.09 19.71 6.54
CA ASN A 46 5.53 20.92 7.24
C ASN A 46 6.85 20.63 7.97
N ALA A 47 7.97 21.07 7.38
CA ALA A 47 9.31 20.84 7.93
C ALA A 47 9.56 21.46 9.31
N THR A 48 8.67 22.33 9.81
CA THR A 48 8.78 22.93 11.14
C THR A 48 7.79 22.35 12.16
N SER A 49 6.90 21.44 11.76
CA SER A 49 5.95 20.83 12.71
C SER A 49 6.66 19.81 13.59
N VAL A 50 6.28 19.75 14.86
CA VAL A 50 6.84 18.82 15.84
C VAL A 50 5.67 18.28 16.66
N ASP A 51 5.60 16.96 16.81
CA ASP A 51 4.70 16.31 17.75
C ASP A 51 5.49 15.82 18.98
N GLY A 52 5.26 16.46 20.13
CA GLY A 52 5.90 16.09 21.38
C GLY A 52 7.43 16.01 21.29
N SER A 53 7.96 14.81 21.51
CA SER A 53 9.41 14.52 21.50
C SER A 53 9.92 13.92 20.18
N TYR A 54 9.06 13.83 19.16
CA TYR A 54 9.45 13.36 17.84
C TYR A 54 10.29 14.40 17.08
N PRO A 55 11.04 13.96 16.05
CA PRO A 55 11.77 14.89 15.17
C PRO A 55 10.87 15.92 14.48
N ILE A 56 11.48 16.99 13.97
CA ILE A 56 10.80 17.94 13.08
C ILE A 56 10.20 17.23 11.86
N GLY A 57 9.14 17.81 11.30
CA GLY A 57 8.37 17.18 10.23
C GLY A 57 7.42 16.10 10.75
N THR A 58 6.91 16.24 11.99
CA THR A 58 5.92 15.32 12.57
C THR A 58 4.64 16.02 13.01
N THR A 59 3.55 15.26 13.11
CA THR A 59 2.23 15.74 13.50
C THR A 59 1.36 14.61 14.07
N ALA A 60 0.63 14.89 15.14
CA ALA A 60 -0.42 14.02 15.68
C ALA A 60 -1.72 14.06 14.85
N ASP A 61 -1.81 14.95 13.86
CA ASP A 61 -3.01 15.16 13.06
C ASP A 61 -2.91 14.45 11.71
N TRP A 62 -3.68 13.37 11.52
CA TRP A 62 -3.72 12.65 10.25
C TRP A 62 -4.08 13.56 9.06
N ARG A 63 -4.81 14.66 9.26
CA ARG A 63 -5.15 15.62 8.19
C ARG A 63 -3.92 16.35 7.64
N GLN A 64 -2.84 16.35 8.40
CA GLN A 64 -1.56 16.98 8.06
C GLN A 64 -0.49 15.95 7.71
N ASN A 65 -0.81 14.64 7.77
CA ASN A 65 0.17 13.62 7.42
C ASN A 65 0.56 13.71 5.95
N ALA A 66 1.81 13.35 5.65
CA ALA A 66 2.35 13.37 4.31
C ALA A 66 3.55 12.44 4.20
N SER A 67 3.56 11.59 3.18
CA SER A 67 4.74 10.79 2.86
C SER A 67 4.98 10.73 1.35
N SER A 68 6.24 10.68 0.98
CA SER A 68 6.68 10.76 -0.42
C SER A 68 7.42 9.50 -0.83
N ALA A 69 7.33 9.17 -2.12
CA ALA A 69 8.09 8.10 -2.73
C ALA A 69 8.50 8.48 -4.16
N VAL A 70 9.64 7.95 -4.63
CA VAL A 70 10.19 8.27 -5.95
C VAL A 70 9.82 7.19 -6.95
N LEU A 71 8.93 7.50 -7.89
CA LEU A 71 8.65 6.66 -9.03
C LEU A 71 9.84 6.69 -9.99
N ARG A 72 10.43 5.53 -10.24
CA ARG A 72 11.48 5.34 -11.26
C ARG A 72 10.91 4.55 -12.42
N LEU A 73 11.08 5.07 -13.62
CA LEU A 73 10.72 4.40 -14.87
C LEU A 73 11.97 4.30 -15.75
N PRO A 74 12.15 3.22 -16.53
CA PRO A 74 13.18 3.17 -17.56
C PRO A 74 13.07 4.38 -18.49
N ALA A 75 14.20 4.95 -18.89
CA ALA A 75 14.23 6.09 -19.82
C ALA A 75 13.60 5.76 -21.20
N THR A 76 13.50 4.48 -21.53
CA THR A 76 12.87 3.94 -22.75
C THR A 76 11.36 3.78 -22.62
N THR A 77 10.78 4.07 -21.45
CA THR A 77 9.33 4.06 -21.24
C THR A 77 8.68 5.05 -22.21
N THR A 78 7.77 4.56 -23.04
CA THR A 78 7.09 5.39 -24.04
C THR A 78 5.78 5.96 -23.53
N ARG A 79 5.13 5.27 -22.58
CA ARG A 79 3.82 5.67 -22.06
C ARG A 79 3.46 4.96 -20.75
N VAL A 80 2.75 5.66 -19.87
CA VAL A 80 2.00 5.04 -18.76
C VAL A 80 0.66 4.54 -19.31
N LEU A 81 0.42 3.24 -19.18
CA LEU A 81 -0.81 2.58 -19.64
C LEU A 81 -1.92 2.65 -18.59
N TYR A 82 -1.54 2.60 -17.31
CA TYR A 82 -2.45 2.63 -16.18
C TYR A 82 -1.73 3.07 -14.92
N ALA A 83 -2.42 3.81 -14.04
CA ALA A 83 -1.95 4.02 -12.68
C ALA A 83 -3.11 4.02 -11.67
N GLU A 84 -2.91 3.35 -10.53
CA GLU A 84 -3.84 3.32 -9.41
C GLU A 84 -3.12 3.80 -8.15
N LEU A 85 -3.70 4.79 -7.48
CA LEU A 85 -3.31 5.17 -6.13
C LEU A 85 -4.15 4.35 -5.15
N ILE A 86 -3.50 3.63 -4.25
CA ILE A 86 -4.11 2.81 -3.21
C ILE A 86 -3.65 3.37 -1.88
N TRP A 87 -4.55 3.54 -0.92
CA TRP A 87 -4.23 3.99 0.43
C TRP A 87 -5.11 3.30 1.46
N GLY A 88 -4.66 3.33 2.71
CA GLY A 88 -5.40 2.75 3.80
C GLY A 88 -4.62 2.75 5.09
N GLY A 89 -5.23 2.14 6.10
CA GLY A 89 -4.69 2.11 7.46
C GLY A 89 -5.68 1.49 8.43
N LEU A 90 -5.28 1.48 9.70
CA LEU A 90 -6.20 1.30 10.81
C LEU A 90 -7.03 2.59 10.96
N TYR A 91 -8.36 2.47 11.10
CA TYR A 91 -9.26 3.62 11.21
C TYR A 91 -10.13 3.61 12.48
N ILE A 92 -10.13 2.49 13.20
CA ILE A 92 -10.68 2.39 14.57
C ILE A 92 -9.65 1.61 15.39
N SER A 93 -9.22 2.22 16.48
CA SER A 93 -8.44 1.62 17.57
C SER A 93 -9.20 1.78 18.89
N ASN A 94 -8.60 1.33 20.00
CA ASN A 94 -9.17 1.52 21.34
C ASN A 94 -9.30 3.00 21.76
N ASP A 95 -8.47 3.87 21.22
CA ASP A 95 -8.30 5.27 21.64
C ASP A 95 -8.55 6.30 20.53
N GLU A 96 -8.71 5.88 19.28
CA GLU A 96 -9.01 6.78 18.16
C GLU A 96 -9.99 6.16 17.16
N ASN A 97 -10.87 7.00 16.60
CA ASN A 97 -11.84 6.60 15.59
C ASN A 97 -11.94 7.67 14.50
N VAL A 98 -11.49 7.33 13.29
CA VAL A 98 -11.53 8.19 12.09
C VAL A 98 -12.49 7.65 11.02
N SER A 99 -13.41 6.77 11.39
CA SER A 99 -14.36 6.10 10.47
C SER A 99 -15.22 7.05 9.64
N SER A 100 -15.54 8.24 10.14
CA SER A 100 -16.28 9.25 9.40
C SER A 100 -15.50 9.84 8.22
N PHE A 101 -14.19 9.62 8.15
CA PHE A 101 -13.29 10.28 7.19
C PHE A 101 -12.68 9.33 6.16
N ILE A 102 -12.79 8.01 6.32
CA ILE A 102 -12.13 7.03 5.42
C ILE A 102 -12.63 7.07 3.96
N ASN A 103 -13.74 7.76 3.70
CA ASN A 103 -14.28 7.97 2.36
C ASN A 103 -14.04 9.39 1.82
N ASN A 104 -13.34 10.24 2.57
CA ASN A 104 -12.99 11.56 2.09
C ASN A 104 -11.91 11.47 1.01
N ALA A 105 -11.90 12.48 0.15
CA ALA A 105 -10.82 12.64 -0.80
C ALA A 105 -9.51 12.98 -0.08
N ILE A 106 -8.41 12.42 -0.58
CA ILE A 106 -7.05 12.71 -0.09
C ILE A 106 -6.36 13.72 -1.02
N THR A 107 -5.22 14.26 -0.59
CA THR A 107 -4.38 15.09 -1.46
C THR A 107 -3.26 14.26 -2.06
N PHE A 108 -3.04 14.39 -3.37
CA PHE A 108 -1.98 13.72 -4.10
C PHE A 108 -1.14 14.73 -4.87
N ARG A 109 0.15 14.82 -4.54
CA ARG A 109 1.12 15.64 -5.27
C ARG A 109 1.89 14.75 -6.22
N THR A 110 1.97 15.20 -7.47
CA THR A 110 2.80 14.61 -8.52
C THR A 110 3.92 15.58 -8.86
N PRO A 111 4.90 15.19 -9.70
CA PRO A 111 5.91 16.11 -10.19
C PRO A 111 5.36 17.34 -10.93
N VAL A 112 4.10 17.27 -11.39
CA VAL A 112 3.48 18.29 -12.24
C VAL A 112 2.36 19.08 -11.56
N GLY A 113 1.90 18.67 -10.38
CA GLY A 113 0.79 19.36 -9.72
C GLY A 113 0.31 18.72 -8.42
N THR A 114 -0.68 19.36 -7.80
CA THR A 114 -1.38 18.86 -6.61
C THR A 114 -2.85 18.64 -6.95
N TYR A 115 -3.40 17.51 -6.55
CA TYR A 115 -4.73 17.06 -6.92
C TYR A 115 -5.49 16.51 -5.72
N THR A 116 -6.81 16.63 -5.74
CA THR A 116 -7.71 16.01 -4.77
C THR A 116 -8.26 14.72 -5.36
N ILE A 117 -8.07 13.60 -4.67
CA ILE A 117 -8.38 12.26 -5.18
C ILE A 117 -9.49 11.65 -4.33
N ALA A 118 -10.70 11.54 -4.89
CA ALA A 118 -11.80 10.83 -4.26
C ALA A 118 -11.61 9.29 -4.40
N PRO A 119 -11.95 8.51 -3.36
CA PRO A 119 -11.92 7.05 -3.46
C PRO A 119 -12.96 6.53 -4.46
N ASP A 120 -12.60 5.49 -5.20
CA ASP A 120 -13.52 4.72 -6.02
C ASP A 120 -14.32 3.76 -5.11
N PRO A 121 -15.66 3.87 -5.06
CA PRO A 121 -16.49 2.99 -4.26
C PRO A 121 -16.39 1.52 -4.67
N ALA A 122 -16.09 1.25 -5.94
CA ALA A 122 -16.04 -0.12 -6.46
C ALA A 122 -14.97 -0.96 -5.74
N THR A 123 -13.81 -0.37 -5.45
CA THR A 123 -12.67 -1.05 -4.82
C THR A 123 -12.58 -0.82 -3.31
N SER A 124 -13.54 -0.09 -2.73
CA SER A 124 -13.55 0.20 -1.30
C SER A 124 -13.62 -1.09 -0.47
N SER A 125 -12.76 -1.22 0.52
CA SER A 125 -12.75 -2.38 1.43
C SER A 125 -12.62 -1.92 2.88
N THR A 126 -13.35 -2.59 3.77
CA THR A 126 -13.23 -2.45 5.23
C THR A 126 -13.08 -3.84 5.83
N LEU A 127 -12.09 -4.01 6.70
CA LEU A 127 -11.73 -5.30 7.30
C LEU A 127 -11.80 -5.14 8.82
N THR A 128 -12.54 -6.03 9.47
CA THR A 128 -12.85 -5.93 10.90
C THR A 128 -12.06 -6.97 11.68
N ALA A 129 -11.22 -6.51 12.62
CA ALA A 129 -10.55 -7.33 13.65
C ALA A 129 -10.81 -6.70 15.03
N SER A 130 -12.09 -6.64 15.41
CA SER A 130 -12.58 -5.99 16.62
C SER A 130 -11.64 -6.21 17.83
N PRO A 131 -11.21 -5.15 18.52
CA PRO A 131 -11.68 -3.76 18.39
C PRO A 131 -11.06 -2.96 17.23
N ASN A 132 -10.08 -3.52 16.52
CA ASN A 132 -9.28 -2.82 15.51
C ASN A 132 -9.82 -3.03 14.09
N ASN A 133 -10.13 -1.95 13.37
CA ASN A 133 -10.65 -2.04 12.00
C ASN A 133 -9.76 -1.34 10.98
N PHE A 134 -9.55 -2.00 9.84
CA PHE A 134 -8.71 -1.55 8.73
C PHE A 134 -9.54 -1.18 7.51
N TYR A 135 -9.01 -0.30 6.67
CA TYR A 135 -9.65 0.05 5.42
C TYR A 135 -8.64 0.16 4.29
N VAL A 136 -9.13 -0.07 3.07
CA VAL A 136 -8.40 0.17 1.82
C VAL A 136 -9.29 0.95 0.88
N ARG A 137 -8.72 1.97 0.25
CA ARG A 137 -9.33 2.73 -0.83
C ARG A 137 -8.37 2.79 -2.00
N SER A 138 -8.91 3.00 -3.18
CA SER A 138 -8.10 3.26 -4.34
C SER A 138 -8.78 4.22 -5.30
N ALA A 139 -8.01 4.78 -6.23
CA ALA A 139 -8.52 5.55 -7.35
C ALA A 139 -7.61 5.40 -8.56
N ASN A 140 -8.21 5.40 -9.76
CA ASN A 140 -7.47 5.49 -11.01
C ASN A 140 -6.92 6.92 -11.17
N VAL A 141 -5.59 7.03 -11.21
CA VAL A 141 -4.85 8.30 -11.36
C VAL A 141 -4.01 8.32 -12.62
N THR A 142 -4.33 7.49 -13.61
CA THR A 142 -3.57 7.35 -14.88
C THR A 142 -3.28 8.70 -15.52
N ASN A 143 -4.27 9.59 -15.55
CA ASN A 143 -4.16 10.92 -16.17
C ASN A 143 -3.22 11.88 -15.40
N LEU A 144 -2.81 11.55 -14.18
CA LEU A 144 -1.96 12.37 -13.32
C LEU A 144 -0.51 11.86 -13.27
N VAL A 145 -0.26 10.64 -13.77
CA VAL A 145 1.05 9.97 -13.72
C VAL A 145 1.61 9.93 -15.13
N THR A 146 2.32 11.00 -15.50
CA THR A 146 2.88 11.17 -16.86
C THR A 146 4.40 11.05 -16.90
N THR A 147 5.07 11.14 -15.76
CA THR A 147 6.54 11.12 -15.68
C THR A 147 7.03 10.43 -14.40
N ALA A 148 8.27 9.93 -14.44
CA ALA A 148 9.01 9.58 -13.24
C ALA A 148 9.24 10.82 -12.35
N GLY A 149 9.45 10.61 -11.05
CA GLY A 149 9.70 11.68 -10.09
C GLY A 149 9.12 11.39 -8.71
N THR A 150 9.08 12.42 -7.87
CA THR A 150 8.54 12.32 -6.50
C THR A 150 7.03 12.47 -6.51
N TYR A 151 6.35 11.53 -5.89
CA TYR A 151 4.92 11.56 -5.62
C TYR A 151 4.69 11.57 -4.11
N THR A 152 3.69 12.33 -3.65
CA THR A 152 3.37 12.49 -2.24
C THR A 152 1.87 12.29 -2.03
N ALA A 153 1.49 11.41 -1.10
CA ALA A 153 0.12 11.35 -0.59
C ALA A 153 0.05 12.13 0.73
N LEU A 154 -1.07 12.80 0.98
CA LEU A 154 -1.32 13.59 2.19
C LEU A 154 -2.77 13.46 2.65
N ALA A 155 -3.00 13.75 3.94
CA ALA A 155 -4.31 13.74 4.57
C ALA A 155 -5.01 12.38 4.46
N VAL A 156 -4.26 11.29 4.59
CA VAL A 156 -4.78 9.92 4.59
C VAL A 156 -5.27 9.60 6.00
N PRO A 157 -6.57 9.29 6.21
CA PRO A 157 -7.07 8.90 7.52
C PRO A 157 -6.30 7.69 8.08
N GLY A 158 -5.89 7.77 9.33
CA GLY A 158 -5.22 6.68 10.02
C GLY A 158 -5.26 6.97 11.50
N THR A 159 -5.37 5.92 12.31
CA THR A 159 -5.27 6.06 13.75
C THR A 159 -3.80 6.08 14.19
N GLN A 160 -3.58 6.83 15.25
CA GLN A 160 -2.44 6.79 16.14
C GLN A 160 -2.97 6.64 17.57
N GLY A 161 -2.10 6.62 18.56
CA GLY A 161 -2.56 6.63 19.95
C GLY A 161 -1.55 6.10 20.93
N ASN A 162 -1.88 6.23 22.21
CA ASN A 162 -1.01 5.73 23.26
C ASN A 162 -1.29 4.26 23.54
N LEU A 163 -2.55 3.81 23.51
CA LEU A 163 -2.94 2.50 24.04
C LEU A 163 -2.75 1.34 23.06
N GLU A 164 -2.93 1.57 21.77
CA GLU A 164 -2.66 0.56 20.74
C GLU A 164 -1.14 0.49 20.45
N ASN A 165 -0.52 -0.65 20.73
CA ASN A 165 0.94 -0.81 20.67
C ASN A 165 1.42 -1.69 19.49
N THR A 166 0.49 -2.24 18.71
CA THR A 166 0.81 -3.26 17.70
C THR A 166 0.21 -3.02 16.31
N LEU A 167 -0.88 -2.26 16.17
CA LEU A 167 -1.67 -2.32 14.94
C LEU A 167 -1.91 -0.99 14.22
N ASN A 168 -1.67 0.17 14.85
CA ASN A 168 -1.80 1.44 14.14
C ASN A 168 -0.86 1.41 12.92
N SER A 169 -1.43 1.67 11.75
CA SER A 169 -0.78 1.55 10.45
C SER A 169 -1.48 2.48 9.49
N ALA A 170 -0.72 3.07 8.58
CA ALA A 170 -1.23 3.92 7.52
C ALA A 170 -0.17 3.99 6.42
N GLY A 171 -0.60 3.87 5.17
CA GLY A 171 0.31 3.93 4.04
C GLY A 171 -0.41 4.04 2.71
N TRP A 172 0.38 4.14 1.65
CA TRP A 172 -0.11 4.20 0.29
C TRP A 172 0.82 3.48 -0.68
N THR A 173 0.26 3.09 -1.82
CA THR A 173 0.97 2.51 -2.96
C THR A 173 0.42 3.13 -4.23
N LEU A 174 1.30 3.64 -5.08
CA LEU A 174 1.03 3.94 -6.47
C LEU A 174 1.51 2.77 -7.33
N ALA A 175 0.54 2.07 -7.92
CA ALA A 175 0.79 1.06 -8.93
C ALA A 175 0.82 1.72 -10.31
N VAL A 176 1.89 1.50 -11.07
CA VAL A 176 2.06 2.06 -12.42
C VAL A 176 2.33 0.93 -13.41
N VAL A 177 1.45 0.80 -14.39
CA VAL A 177 1.64 -0.06 -15.56
C VAL A 177 2.15 0.81 -16.69
N TYR A 178 3.32 0.48 -17.23
CA TYR A 178 3.96 1.28 -18.28
C TYR A 178 4.34 0.42 -19.48
N GLN A 179 4.33 1.05 -20.65
CA GLN A 179 4.77 0.49 -21.91
C GLN A 179 6.24 0.89 -22.15
N ASP A 180 7.07 -0.09 -22.47
CA ASP A 180 8.47 0.09 -22.82
C ASP A 180 8.82 -0.92 -23.92
N PRO A 181 9.18 -0.47 -25.13
CA PRO A 181 9.45 -1.33 -26.27
C PRO A 181 10.65 -2.26 -26.07
N LEU A 182 11.55 -1.97 -25.13
CA LEU A 182 12.69 -2.84 -24.81
C LEU A 182 12.34 -3.95 -23.81
N GLN A 183 11.15 -3.91 -23.20
CA GLN A 183 10.66 -4.97 -22.33
C GLN A 183 10.06 -6.12 -23.15
N LYS A 184 10.06 -7.33 -22.56
CA LYS A 184 9.34 -8.48 -23.12
C LYS A 184 7.83 -8.20 -23.15
N SER A 185 7.14 -8.80 -24.11
CA SER A 185 5.67 -8.83 -24.09
C SER A 185 5.19 -9.62 -22.88
N ARG A 186 4.24 -9.06 -22.13
CA ARG A 186 3.66 -9.65 -20.93
C ARG A 186 2.15 -9.49 -20.95
N ASN A 187 1.46 -10.44 -20.34
CA ASN A 187 0.11 -10.19 -19.84
C ASN A 187 0.23 -9.37 -18.54
N LEU A 188 -0.23 -8.13 -18.59
CA LEU A 188 -0.18 -7.19 -17.48
C LEU A 188 -1.56 -7.12 -16.88
N SER A 189 -1.71 -7.68 -15.68
CA SER A 189 -2.97 -7.69 -14.93
C SER A 189 -2.76 -7.01 -13.57
N PHE A 190 -3.73 -6.19 -13.17
CA PHE A 190 -3.70 -5.48 -11.91
C PHE A 190 -5.08 -5.56 -11.25
N PHE A 191 -5.07 -5.96 -9.99
CA PHE A 191 -6.27 -6.16 -9.19
C PHE A 191 -6.18 -5.33 -7.92
N VAL A 192 -7.32 -4.82 -7.47
CA VAL A 192 -7.44 -4.16 -6.17
C VAL A 192 -8.42 -4.95 -5.32
N GLY A 193 -7.99 -5.24 -4.10
CA GLY A 193 -8.74 -5.92 -3.07
C GLY A 193 -7.91 -5.88 -1.79
N ALA A 194 -8.48 -6.38 -0.71
CA ALA A 194 -7.80 -6.46 0.56
C ALA A 194 -8.22 -7.73 1.29
N GLU A 195 -7.24 -8.33 1.95
CA GLU A 195 -7.43 -9.46 2.86
C GLU A 195 -6.82 -9.10 4.22
N LEU A 196 -7.38 -9.67 5.27
CA LEU A 196 -6.89 -9.50 6.64
C LEU A 196 -6.43 -10.86 7.16
N THR A 197 -5.13 -11.01 7.34
CA THR A 197 -4.52 -12.21 7.92
C THR A 197 -4.00 -11.92 9.32
N SER A 198 -3.92 -12.95 10.15
CA SER A 198 -3.38 -12.87 11.50
C SER A 198 -2.68 -14.18 11.85
N GLY A 199 -1.96 -14.21 12.98
CA GLY A 199 -1.36 -15.45 13.48
C GLY A 199 -2.37 -16.57 13.81
N THR A 200 -3.67 -16.26 13.86
CA THR A 200 -4.75 -17.23 14.11
C THR A 200 -5.62 -17.51 12.89
N GLY A 201 -5.37 -16.84 11.75
CA GLY A 201 -6.25 -16.90 10.59
C GLY A 201 -5.54 -16.59 9.27
N ASN A 202 -5.69 -17.50 8.32
CA ASN A 202 -5.23 -17.33 6.94
C ASN A 202 -6.39 -16.93 6.05
N THR A 203 -6.15 -15.97 5.16
CA THR A 203 -7.10 -15.53 4.15
C THR A 203 -6.61 -15.85 2.76
N THR A 204 -7.52 -16.14 1.84
CA THR A 204 -7.17 -16.42 0.44
C THR A 204 -7.99 -15.55 -0.48
N ALA A 205 -7.29 -14.80 -1.33
CA ALA A 205 -7.87 -14.09 -2.46
C ALA A 205 -7.82 -14.98 -3.72
N THR A 206 -8.88 -14.90 -4.54
CA THR A 206 -8.89 -15.51 -5.87
C THR A 206 -8.86 -14.42 -6.93
N VAL A 207 -7.95 -14.56 -7.89
CA VAL A 207 -7.79 -13.70 -9.06
C VAL A 207 -7.75 -14.56 -10.31
N SER A 208 -8.28 -14.06 -11.42
CA SER A 208 -8.39 -14.79 -12.68
C SER A 208 -8.25 -13.86 -13.89
N GLY A 209 -8.09 -14.42 -15.09
CA GLY A 209 -7.89 -13.66 -16.33
C GLY A 209 -6.43 -13.48 -16.74
N PHE A 210 -5.51 -14.22 -16.11
CA PHE A 210 -4.11 -14.28 -16.55
C PHE A 210 -4.00 -14.93 -17.93
N GLY A 211 -3.23 -14.30 -18.81
CA GLY A 211 -2.83 -14.86 -20.10
C GLY A 211 -1.39 -15.36 -20.05
N THR A 212 -1.15 -16.57 -20.54
CA THR A 212 0.20 -17.12 -20.73
C THR A 212 0.42 -17.49 -22.19
N PRO A 213 1.68 -17.51 -22.67
CA PRO A 213 2.00 -18.20 -23.91
C PRO A 213 1.48 -19.65 -23.89
N VAL A 214 1.01 -20.14 -25.05
CA VAL A 214 0.46 -21.50 -25.19
C VAL A 214 1.53 -22.60 -25.13
N THR A 215 2.79 -22.23 -25.34
CA THR A 215 3.95 -23.13 -25.30
C THR A 215 5.15 -22.42 -24.67
N GLY A 216 6.11 -23.21 -24.18
CA GLY A 216 7.35 -22.71 -23.56
C GLY A 216 7.23 -22.43 -22.06
N ALA A 217 8.35 -22.06 -21.45
CA ALA A 217 8.40 -21.77 -20.02
C ALA A 217 7.69 -20.44 -19.71
N VAL A 218 6.69 -20.49 -18.82
CA VAL A 218 5.99 -19.31 -18.32
C VAL A 218 6.74 -18.80 -17.10
N ASN A 219 7.25 -17.57 -17.18
CA ASN A 219 7.82 -16.86 -16.04
C ASN A 219 6.96 -15.63 -15.75
N GLY A 220 6.58 -15.45 -14.49
CA GLY A 220 5.77 -14.33 -14.02
C GLY A 220 6.52 -13.47 -13.02
N ARG A 221 5.99 -12.27 -12.77
CA ARG A 221 6.34 -11.45 -11.62
C ARG A 221 5.06 -11.12 -10.87
N LEU A 222 5.09 -11.36 -9.57
CA LEU A 222 4.02 -10.96 -8.66
C LEU A 222 4.46 -9.68 -7.93
N LEU A 223 3.56 -8.72 -7.82
CA LEU A 223 3.72 -7.56 -6.94
C LEU A 223 2.54 -7.57 -5.97
N VAL A 224 2.84 -7.45 -4.69
CA VAL A 224 1.86 -7.34 -3.61
C VAL A 224 2.27 -6.16 -2.75
N SER A 225 1.27 -5.47 -2.21
CA SER A 225 1.46 -4.42 -1.21
C SER A 225 0.65 -4.79 0.03
N SER A 226 1.18 -4.48 1.20
CA SER A 226 0.46 -4.52 2.46
C SER A 226 0.49 -3.15 3.12
N ILE A 227 -0.47 -2.90 4.01
CA ILE A 227 -0.56 -1.66 4.81
C ILE A 227 0.04 -1.87 6.20
N GLU A 228 0.08 -3.13 6.63
CA GLU A 228 0.57 -3.61 7.92
C GLU A 228 1.57 -4.74 7.64
N GLY A 229 2.58 -4.85 8.50
CA GLY A 229 3.71 -5.76 8.39
C GLY A 229 4.81 -5.31 9.33
N ASP A 230 5.45 -6.26 9.99
CA ASP A 230 6.40 -6.00 11.07
C ASP A 230 7.68 -6.78 10.83
N SER A 231 8.77 -6.06 10.58
CA SER A 231 10.04 -6.64 10.17
C SER A 231 10.70 -7.50 11.24
N VAL A 232 10.35 -7.31 12.52
CA VAL A 232 10.92 -8.12 13.60
C VAL A 232 10.09 -9.37 13.90
N LEU A 233 8.82 -9.40 13.49
CA LEU A 233 7.98 -10.57 13.63
C LEU A 233 8.25 -11.52 12.47
N THR A 234 8.18 -12.82 12.75
CA THR A 234 8.41 -13.86 11.74
C THR A 234 7.24 -14.83 11.73
N GLY A 235 7.06 -15.54 10.63
CA GLY A 235 6.03 -16.55 10.43
C GLY A 235 4.97 -16.16 9.40
N ASP A 236 4.91 -14.90 8.99
CA ASP A 236 4.05 -14.48 7.89
C ASP A 236 4.61 -14.95 6.54
N GLN A 237 3.70 -15.35 5.66
CA GLN A 237 4.02 -15.89 4.35
C GLN A 237 3.01 -15.40 3.33
N LEU A 238 3.47 -15.11 2.12
CA LEU A 238 2.60 -15.07 0.95
C LEU A 238 2.71 -16.39 0.21
N LEU A 239 1.56 -17.01 -0.09
CA LEU A 239 1.51 -18.20 -0.93
C LEU A 239 0.80 -17.87 -2.25
N PHE A 240 1.24 -18.52 -3.33
CA PHE A 240 0.66 -18.35 -4.65
C PHE A 240 0.60 -19.70 -5.38
N GLY A 241 -0.47 -19.92 -6.13
CA GLY A 241 -0.71 -21.19 -6.83
C GLY A 241 -2.06 -21.21 -7.54
N PRO A 242 -2.30 -22.21 -8.41
CA PRO A 242 -3.51 -22.29 -9.22
C PRO A 242 -4.76 -22.67 -8.41
N THR A 243 -4.59 -23.35 -7.27
CA THR A 243 -5.67 -23.72 -6.35
C THR A 243 -5.23 -23.58 -4.90
N THR A 244 -6.19 -23.46 -3.98
CA THR A 244 -5.92 -23.40 -2.53
C THR A 244 -5.11 -24.59 -2.01
N ALA A 245 -5.33 -25.78 -2.59
CA ALA A 245 -4.62 -27.01 -2.23
C ALA A 245 -3.17 -27.08 -2.75
N THR A 246 -2.78 -26.21 -3.68
CA THR A 246 -1.46 -26.24 -4.34
C THR A 246 -0.68 -24.93 -4.18
N LEU A 247 -1.13 -24.07 -3.28
CA LEU A 247 -0.44 -22.84 -2.91
C LEU A 247 0.99 -23.14 -2.44
N GLN A 248 1.96 -22.42 -2.98
CA GLN A 248 3.37 -22.50 -2.59
C GLN A 248 3.83 -21.17 -2.02
N ALA A 249 4.60 -21.20 -0.95
CA ALA A 249 5.19 -19.99 -0.38
C ALA A 249 6.13 -19.33 -1.41
N VAL A 250 5.98 -18.02 -1.59
CA VAL A 250 6.85 -17.21 -2.45
C VAL A 250 7.82 -16.40 -1.60
N SER A 251 8.96 -16.04 -2.19
CA SER A 251 9.97 -15.20 -1.54
C SER A 251 10.64 -14.28 -2.55
N GLY A 252 11.30 -13.24 -2.03
CA GLY A 252 12.11 -12.31 -2.81
C GLY A 252 13.32 -11.83 -2.02
N PRO A 253 14.24 -11.07 -2.64
CA PRO A 253 15.46 -10.60 -1.98
C PRO A 253 15.22 -9.83 -0.68
N ASN A 254 14.10 -9.10 -0.60
CA ASN A 254 13.69 -8.33 0.58
C ASN A 254 12.37 -8.87 1.18
N ASN A 255 12.00 -10.11 0.87
CA ASN A 255 10.77 -10.75 1.37
C ASN A 255 11.08 -12.23 1.65
N PRO A 256 11.81 -12.54 2.74
CA PRO A 256 12.08 -13.92 3.16
C PRO A 256 10.82 -14.79 3.23
N ILE A 257 10.97 -16.09 3.00
CA ILE A 257 9.84 -17.05 2.95
C ILE A 257 9.05 -17.16 4.25
N ASN A 258 9.65 -16.78 5.37
CA ASN A 258 9.08 -16.79 6.73
C ASN A 258 9.00 -15.39 7.34
N ASN A 259 9.17 -14.34 6.53
CA ASN A 259 8.99 -12.96 6.93
C ASN A 259 8.74 -12.11 5.67
N PHE A 260 7.55 -12.24 5.09
CA PHE A 260 7.28 -11.72 3.75
C PHE A 260 6.94 -10.22 3.76
N LEU A 261 6.28 -9.71 4.81
CA LEU A 261 5.74 -8.35 4.89
C LEU A 261 6.57 -7.46 5.85
N LEU A 262 7.60 -6.79 5.30
CA LEU A 262 8.58 -5.99 6.05
C LEU A 262 8.33 -4.47 5.96
N LEU A 263 7.35 -3.92 6.68
CA LEU A 263 6.98 -2.49 6.58
C LEU A 263 7.45 -1.60 7.73
N LYS A 264 7.62 -2.14 8.93
CA LYS A 264 7.95 -1.40 10.16
C LYS A 264 9.05 -2.06 10.95
#